data_AF-A0A0G4MBB5-F1
#
_entry.id   AF-A0A0G4MBB5-F1
#
_cell.length_a   1.000
_cell.length_b   1.000
_cell.length_c   1.000
_cell.angle_alpha   90.00
_cell.angle_beta   90.00
_cell.angle_gamma   90.00
#
_symmetry.space_group_name_H-M   'P 1'
#
loop_
_entity.id
_entity.type
_entity.pdbx_description
1 polymer ?
#
loop_
_entity_poly.entity_id
_entity_poly.type
_entity_poly.pdbx_seq_one_letter_code
_entity_poly.pdbx_strand_id
1 'polypeptide(L)'
;MIHLVMQSNEPKKHLPALCQAFSKPIATSPINGVGLSLNALTTVFNLIDPKNPIRFNVFSAILKFLKAHGMFDTIEPYLKHIPTWFDDWNTGEEYQRNMYVDISEVAAEAGQDEQSYEYLLKALRTFDADDKEELASEEAQELSLRAVKEALLSPTHLLFTD
;
A
#
# COMPACT_ATOMS: atom_id res chain seq x y z
N MET A 1 6.60 -15.80 19.28
CA MET A 1 7.07 -16.26 17.96
C MET A 1 7.81 -15.17 17.20
N ILE A 2 7.21 -13.98 16.98
CA ILE A 2 7.88 -12.83 16.32
C ILE A 2 9.22 -12.49 17.02
N HIS A 3 9.22 -12.36 18.35
CA HIS A 3 10.44 -12.10 19.12
C HIS A 3 11.53 -13.18 18.99
N LEU A 4 11.15 -14.45 18.80
CA LEU A 4 12.09 -15.57 18.63
C LEU A 4 12.74 -15.55 17.24
N VAL A 5 11.97 -15.19 16.21
CA VAL A 5 12.52 -15.00 14.86
C VAL A 5 13.50 -13.83 14.83
N MET A 6 13.23 -12.77 15.59
CA MET A 6 14.14 -11.62 15.70
C MET A 6 15.43 -11.92 16.47
N GLN A 7 15.41 -12.91 17.36
CA GLN A 7 16.60 -13.41 18.08
C GLN A 7 17.35 -14.49 17.29
N SER A 8 16.86 -14.89 16.12
CA SER A 8 17.58 -15.79 15.22
C SER A 8 18.86 -15.13 14.72
N ASN A 9 19.86 -15.95 14.40
CA ASN A 9 21.07 -15.48 13.70
C ASN A 9 20.75 -14.98 12.27
N GLU A 10 19.59 -15.34 11.72
CA GLU A 10 19.17 -14.98 10.35
C GLU A 10 17.71 -14.46 10.29
N PRO A 11 17.36 -13.35 10.97
CA PRO A 11 15.97 -12.87 11.07
C PRO A 11 15.37 -12.53 9.69
N LYS A 12 16.20 -12.04 8.76
CA LYS A 12 15.81 -11.72 7.37
C LYS A 12 15.28 -12.93 6.59
N LYS A 13 15.79 -14.13 6.86
CA LYS A 13 15.43 -15.38 6.17
C LYS A 13 14.01 -15.85 6.52
N HIS A 14 13.53 -15.49 7.69
CA HIS A 14 12.23 -15.91 8.21
C HIS A 14 11.13 -14.88 7.99
N LEU A 15 11.50 -13.66 7.59
CA LEU A 15 10.56 -12.56 7.40
C LEU A 15 9.48 -12.85 6.34
N PRO A 16 9.80 -13.43 5.16
CA PRO A 16 8.77 -13.78 4.17
C PRO A 16 7.78 -14.81 4.72
N ALA A 17 8.26 -15.83 5.43
CA ALA A 17 7.43 -16.86 6.03
C ALA A 17 6.53 -16.30 7.15
N LEU A 18 7.03 -15.34 7.94
CA LEU A 18 6.22 -14.62 8.93
C LEU A 18 5.12 -13.79 8.28
N CYS A 19 5.46 -12.99 7.26
CA CYS A 19 4.47 -12.17 6.55
C CYS A 19 3.40 -13.06 5.89
N GLN A 20 3.80 -14.21 5.31
CA GLN A 20 2.87 -15.18 4.74
C GLN A 20 1.98 -15.86 5.79
N ALA A 21 2.49 -16.11 7.00
CA ALA A 21 1.70 -16.69 8.08
C ALA A 21 0.62 -15.72 8.58
N PHE A 22 0.90 -14.41 8.57
CA PHE A 22 -0.03 -13.38 9.05
C PHE A 22 -0.87 -12.74 7.94
N SER A 23 -0.66 -13.07 6.67
CA SER A 23 -1.50 -12.59 5.57
C SER A 23 -2.90 -13.22 5.55
N LYS A 24 -3.19 -14.13 6.48
CA LYS A 24 -4.51 -14.69 6.73
C LYS A 24 -4.93 -14.42 8.18
N PRO A 25 -6.22 -14.23 8.45
CA PRO A 25 -6.72 -14.15 9.82
C PRO A 25 -6.34 -15.39 10.63
N ILE A 26 -5.93 -15.20 11.89
CA ILE A 26 -5.59 -16.31 12.79
C ILE A 26 -6.85 -17.13 13.06
N ALA A 27 -6.91 -18.33 12.47
CA ALA A 27 -8.08 -19.21 12.50
C ALA A 27 -8.50 -19.66 13.91
N THR A 28 -7.56 -19.69 14.85
CA THR A 28 -7.85 -20.07 16.25
C THR A 28 -8.58 -18.99 17.04
N SER A 29 -8.75 -17.79 16.48
CA SER A 29 -9.50 -16.69 17.08
C SER A 29 -10.53 -16.13 16.09
N PRO A 30 -11.73 -16.72 16.00
CA PRO A 30 -12.72 -16.36 14.97
C PRO A 30 -13.17 -14.90 15.01
N ILE A 31 -13.20 -14.30 16.21
CA ILE A 31 -13.68 -12.91 16.40
C ILE A 31 -12.54 -11.91 16.21
N ASN A 32 -11.37 -12.18 16.78
CA ASN A 32 -10.25 -11.22 16.82
C ASN A 32 -9.14 -11.54 15.81
N GLY A 33 -9.30 -12.58 15.00
CA GLY A 33 -8.24 -13.13 14.14
C GLY A 33 -7.70 -12.12 13.13
N VAL A 34 -8.56 -11.26 12.59
CA VAL A 34 -8.17 -10.17 11.68
C VAL A 34 -7.27 -9.17 12.38
N GLY A 35 -7.72 -8.63 13.53
CA GLY A 35 -6.96 -7.65 14.30
C GLY A 35 -5.64 -8.22 14.85
N LEU A 36 -5.61 -9.49 15.25
CA LEU A 36 -4.38 -10.14 15.70
C LEU A 36 -3.36 -10.31 14.55
N SER A 37 -3.81 -10.72 13.36
CA SER A 37 -2.95 -10.81 12.17
C SER A 37 -2.40 -9.45 11.77
N LEU A 38 -3.24 -8.41 11.77
CA LEU A 38 -2.81 -7.05 11.48
C LEU A 38 -1.78 -6.55 12.49
N ASN A 39 -2.05 -6.72 13.79
CA ASN A 39 -1.10 -6.36 14.85
C ASN A 39 0.25 -7.07 14.68
N ALA A 40 0.24 -8.34 14.27
CA ALA A 40 1.45 -9.09 13.99
C ALA A 40 2.23 -8.50 12.80
N LEU A 41 1.56 -8.19 11.69
CA LEU A 41 2.19 -7.55 10.52
C LEU A 41 2.76 -6.16 10.87
N THR A 42 2.00 -5.33 11.58
CA THR A 42 2.46 -4.00 12.02
C THR A 42 3.63 -4.09 12.99
N THR A 43 3.63 -5.08 13.89
CA THR A 43 4.79 -5.34 14.77
C THR A 43 6.03 -5.69 13.95
N VAL A 44 5.89 -6.56 12.95
CA VAL A 44 6.99 -6.91 12.05
C VAL A 44 7.52 -5.69 11.29
N PHE A 45 6.65 -4.85 10.74
CA PHE A 45 7.03 -3.60 10.07
C PHE A 45 7.84 -2.68 11.00
N ASN A 46 7.37 -2.48 12.23
CA ASN A 46 8.00 -1.58 13.20
C ASN A 46 9.35 -2.10 13.73
N LEU A 47 9.61 -3.41 13.67
CA LEU A 47 10.85 -4.02 14.14
C LEU A 47 12.00 -3.94 13.14
N ILE A 48 11.71 -3.75 11.86
CA ILE A 48 12.73 -3.58 10.81
C ILE A 48 13.30 -2.16 10.93
N ASP A 49 14.58 -1.92 10.62
CA ASP A 49 15.11 -0.56 10.58
C ASP A 49 14.31 0.35 9.61
N PRO A 50 13.98 1.60 9.97
CA PRO A 50 13.20 2.51 9.13
C PRO A 50 13.71 2.70 7.70
N LYS A 51 15.03 2.69 7.51
CA LYS A 51 15.69 2.89 6.21
C LYS A 51 15.95 1.60 5.46
N ASN A 52 15.56 0.45 6.03
CA ASN A 52 15.76 -0.82 5.35
C ASN A 52 14.64 -1.02 4.31
N PRO A 53 14.96 -1.12 3.00
CA PRO A 53 13.98 -1.19 1.91
C PRO A 53 13.03 -2.39 2.01
N ILE A 54 13.38 -3.42 2.79
CA ILE A 54 12.49 -4.56 3.06
C ILE A 54 11.15 -4.11 3.66
N ARG A 55 11.11 -2.96 4.35
CA ARG A 55 9.86 -2.37 4.87
C ARG A 55 8.82 -2.11 3.77
N PHE A 56 9.22 -1.79 2.54
CA PHE A 56 8.33 -1.65 1.39
C PHE A 56 7.50 -2.92 1.16
N ASN A 57 8.15 -4.09 1.18
CA ASN A 57 7.50 -5.39 0.94
C ASN A 57 6.53 -5.74 2.08
N VAL A 58 6.91 -5.44 3.33
CA VAL A 58 6.05 -5.68 4.49
C VAL A 58 4.84 -4.73 4.46
N PHE A 59 5.05 -3.47 4.10
CA PHE A 59 3.96 -2.51 3.95
C PHE A 59 2.99 -2.91 2.84
N SER A 60 3.51 -3.36 1.69
CA SER A 60 2.69 -3.91 0.60
C SER A 60 1.85 -5.11 1.04
N ALA A 61 2.39 -5.98 1.90
CA ALA A 61 1.62 -7.09 2.49
C ALA A 61 0.54 -6.60 3.46
N ILE A 62 0.79 -5.53 4.21
CA ILE A 62 -0.21 -4.88 5.07
C ILE A 62 -1.33 -4.28 4.20
N LEU A 63 -1.01 -3.53 3.14
CA LEU A 63 -2.01 -2.97 2.23
C LEU A 63 -2.92 -4.06 1.65
N LYS A 64 -2.34 -5.16 1.14
CA LYS A 64 -3.10 -6.31 0.64
C LYS A 64 -4.03 -6.91 1.69
N PHE A 65 -3.57 -7.01 2.93
CA PHE A 65 -4.39 -7.49 4.04
C PHE A 65 -5.54 -6.52 4.36
N LEU A 66 -5.26 -5.22 4.43
CA LEU A 66 -6.28 -4.20 4.70
C LEU A 66 -7.33 -4.14 3.60
N LYS A 67 -6.92 -4.24 2.32
CA LYS A 67 -7.84 -4.33 1.17
C LYS A 67 -8.78 -5.52 1.35
N ALA A 68 -8.26 -6.71 1.61
CA ALA A 68 -9.08 -7.92 1.78
C ALA A 68 -10.11 -7.84 2.94
N HIS A 69 -10.00 -6.84 3.81
CA HIS A 69 -10.87 -6.63 4.95
C HIS A 69 -11.58 -5.25 4.96
N GLY A 70 -11.42 -4.42 3.92
CA GLY A 70 -12.03 -3.09 3.84
C GLY A 70 -11.58 -2.13 4.95
N MET A 71 -10.34 -2.23 5.42
CA MET A 71 -9.85 -1.55 6.63
C MET A 71 -8.99 -0.30 6.34
N PHE A 72 -9.47 0.63 5.50
CA PHE A 72 -8.70 1.83 5.12
C PHE A 72 -8.42 2.77 6.31
N ASP A 73 -9.39 2.99 7.20
CA ASP A 73 -9.25 3.87 8.37
C ASP A 73 -8.04 3.51 9.26
N THR A 74 -7.59 2.25 9.19
CA THR A 74 -6.44 1.80 9.98
C THR A 74 -5.11 2.34 9.45
N ILE A 75 -5.00 2.57 8.13
CA ILE A 75 -3.77 3.06 7.51
C ILE A 75 -3.75 4.56 7.29
N GLU A 76 -4.92 5.19 7.18
CA GLU A 76 -5.09 6.62 6.88
C GLU A 76 -4.16 7.56 7.70
N PRO A 77 -4.01 7.42 9.03
CA PRO A 77 -3.16 8.33 9.82
C PRO A 77 -1.69 8.30 9.44
N TYR A 78 -1.24 7.22 8.79
CA TYR A 78 0.14 6.97 8.43
C TYR A 78 0.48 7.37 6.99
N LEU A 79 -0.52 7.55 6.12
CA LEU A 79 -0.29 7.77 4.69
C LEU A 79 0.48 9.07 4.39
N LYS A 80 0.40 10.06 5.28
CA LYS A 80 1.22 11.28 5.22
C LYS A 80 2.73 11.04 5.27
N HIS A 81 3.18 9.88 5.74
CA HIS A 81 4.59 9.52 5.83
C HIS A 81 5.12 8.82 4.59
N ILE A 82 4.25 8.41 3.65
CA ILE A 82 4.61 7.64 2.46
C ILE A 82 5.71 8.32 1.63
N PRO A 83 5.67 9.64 1.33
CA PRO A 83 6.74 10.29 0.59
C PRO A 83 8.10 10.15 1.28
N THR A 84 8.16 10.38 2.61
CA THR A 84 9.40 10.21 3.39
C THR A 84 9.86 8.75 3.41
N TRP A 85 8.94 7.79 3.45
CA TRP A 85 9.29 6.38 3.40
C TRP A 85 9.85 5.97 2.04
N PHE A 86 9.36 6.53 0.95
CA PHE A 86 9.96 6.30 -0.37
C PHE A 86 11.41 6.77 -0.42
N ASP A 87 11.71 7.94 0.15
CA ASP A 87 13.07 8.45 0.29
C ASP A 87 13.94 7.52 1.16
N ASP A 88 13.44 7.14 2.34
CA ASP A 88 14.15 6.25 3.28
C ASP A 88 14.46 4.88 2.67
N TRP A 89 13.59 4.36 1.79
CA TRP A 89 13.75 3.08 1.13
C TRP A 89 14.42 3.17 -0.25
N ASN A 90 14.73 4.39 -0.72
CA ASN A 90 15.24 4.68 -2.06
C ASN A 90 14.38 3.99 -3.15
N THR A 91 13.08 4.24 -3.09
CA THR A 91 12.07 3.57 -3.93
C THR A 91 12.02 4.20 -5.32
N GLY A 92 12.18 3.40 -6.38
CA GLY A 92 12.02 3.88 -7.76
C GLY A 92 10.57 4.21 -8.12
N GLU A 93 10.36 5.06 -9.11
CA GLU A 93 9.05 5.60 -9.52
C GLU A 93 8.00 4.52 -9.79
N GLU A 94 8.37 3.46 -10.50
CA GLU A 94 7.49 2.30 -10.75
C GLU A 94 6.97 1.66 -9.43
N TYR A 95 7.83 1.51 -8.43
CA TYR A 95 7.43 0.96 -7.13
C TYR A 95 6.59 1.95 -6.32
N GLN A 96 6.88 3.25 -6.43
CA GLN A 96 6.05 4.29 -5.82
C GLN A 96 4.64 4.30 -6.43
N ARG A 97 4.55 4.21 -7.76
CA ARG A 97 3.30 4.09 -8.53
C ARG A 97 2.47 2.93 -8.03
N ASN A 98 3.06 1.75 -8.01
CA ASN A 98 2.41 0.52 -7.56
C ASN A 98 1.88 0.66 -6.13
N MET A 99 2.65 1.26 -5.22
CA MET A 99 2.19 1.47 -3.84
C MET A 99 1.04 2.48 -3.73
N TYR A 100 1.08 3.57 -4.51
CA TYR A 100 -0.05 4.50 -4.57
C TYR A 100 -1.32 3.86 -5.18
N VAL A 101 -1.17 3.00 -6.20
CA VAL A 101 -2.28 2.21 -6.73
C VAL A 101 -2.83 1.26 -5.66
N ASP A 102 -1.97 0.53 -4.95
CA ASP A 102 -2.41 -0.35 -3.85
C ASP A 102 -3.18 0.43 -2.77
N ILE A 103 -2.73 1.64 -2.39
CA ILE A 103 -3.44 2.50 -1.42
C ILE A 103 -4.80 2.94 -1.97
N SER A 104 -4.86 3.36 -3.24
CA SER A 104 -6.10 3.72 -3.93
C SER A 104 -7.10 2.57 -3.91
N GLU A 105 -6.64 1.34 -4.14
CA GLU A 105 -7.49 0.14 -4.10
C GLU A 105 -7.98 -0.21 -2.69
N VAL A 106 -7.15 -0.02 -1.66
CA VAL A 106 -7.57 -0.21 -0.26
C VAL A 106 -8.68 0.79 0.10
N ALA A 107 -8.54 2.04 -0.34
CA ALA A 107 -9.56 3.09 -0.13
C ALA A 107 -10.87 2.75 -0.85
N ALA A 108 -10.80 2.35 -2.12
CA ALA A 108 -11.97 1.96 -2.91
C ALA A 108 -12.74 0.79 -2.27
N GLU A 109 -12.02 -0.24 -1.82
CA GLU A 109 -12.63 -1.41 -1.17
C GLU A 109 -13.31 -1.05 0.17
N ALA A 110 -12.86 0.01 0.83
CA ALA A 110 -13.48 0.56 2.04
C ALA A 110 -14.59 1.59 1.75
N GLY A 111 -14.90 1.87 0.48
CA GLY A 111 -15.90 2.88 0.07
C GLY A 111 -15.43 4.33 0.26
N GLN A 112 -14.12 4.57 0.36
CA GLN A 112 -13.52 5.89 0.51
C GLN A 112 -13.13 6.44 -0.88
N ASP A 113 -14.14 6.75 -1.70
CA ASP A 113 -13.97 7.07 -3.13
C ASP A 113 -13.09 8.30 -3.37
N GLU A 114 -13.21 9.33 -2.52
CA GLU A 114 -12.40 10.57 -2.62
C GLU A 114 -10.91 10.28 -2.40
N GLN A 115 -10.60 9.52 -1.34
CA GLN A 115 -9.23 9.10 -1.03
C GLN A 115 -8.69 8.15 -2.11
N SER A 116 -9.53 7.24 -2.62
CA SER A 116 -9.15 6.36 -3.72
C SER A 116 -8.70 7.15 -4.95
N TYR A 117 -9.48 8.15 -5.34
CA TYR A 117 -9.17 9.03 -6.46
C TYR A 117 -7.89 9.85 -6.20
N GLU A 118 -7.73 10.43 -5.00
CA GLU A 118 -6.53 11.21 -4.65
C GLU A 118 -5.24 10.38 -4.79
N TYR A 119 -5.24 9.13 -4.32
CA TYR A 119 -4.07 8.26 -4.44
C TYR A 119 -3.85 7.74 -5.86
N LEU A 120 -4.91 7.57 -6.65
CA LEU A 120 -4.79 7.28 -8.08
C LEU A 120 -4.11 8.43 -8.83
N LEU A 121 -4.45 9.69 -8.52
CA LEU A 121 -3.76 10.85 -9.08
C LEU A 121 -2.29 10.93 -8.63
N LYS A 122 -1.98 10.56 -7.38
CA LYS A 122 -0.58 10.44 -6.93
C LYS A 122 0.18 9.38 -7.72
N ALA A 123 -0.44 8.24 -8.03
CA ALA A 123 0.17 7.25 -8.91
C ALA A 123 0.44 7.80 -10.31
N LEU A 124 -0.51 8.50 -10.93
CA LEU A 124 -0.32 9.13 -12.25
C LEU A 124 0.78 10.18 -12.27
N ARG A 125 1.01 10.89 -11.16
CA ARG A 125 2.10 11.88 -11.04
C ARG A 125 3.50 11.24 -10.90
N THR A 126 3.60 9.91 -10.89
CA THR A 126 4.90 9.20 -10.87
C THR A 126 5.44 8.92 -12.27
N PHE A 127 4.67 9.12 -13.34
CA PHE A 127 5.19 9.03 -14.71
C PHE A 127 6.05 10.25 -15.01
N ASP A 128 7.21 10.04 -15.65
CA ASP A 128 8.08 11.12 -16.09
C ASP A 128 7.42 11.89 -17.24
N ALA A 129 7.18 13.19 -17.03
CA ALA A 129 6.56 14.06 -18.03
C ALA A 129 7.44 14.26 -19.27
N ASP A 130 8.75 14.01 -19.17
CA ASP A 130 9.69 14.13 -20.27
C ASP A 130 9.92 12.79 -21.01
N ASP A 131 9.48 11.66 -20.43
CA ASP A 131 9.58 10.33 -21.05
C ASP A 131 8.32 10.00 -21.88
N LYS A 132 8.40 10.27 -23.19
CA LYS A 132 7.30 9.99 -24.11
C LYS A 132 6.98 8.51 -24.27
N GLU A 133 7.95 7.61 -24.08
CA GLU A 133 7.71 6.18 -24.19
C GLU A 133 6.92 5.70 -22.97
N GLU A 134 7.29 6.19 -21.79
CA GLU A 134 6.59 5.89 -20.55
C GLU A 134 5.15 6.43 -20.55
N LEU A 135 4.96 7.68 -20.99
CA LEU A 135 3.63 8.30 -21.11
C LEU A 135 2.72 7.62 -22.15
N ALA A 136 3.31 6.96 -23.15
CA ALA A 136 2.59 6.20 -24.17
C ALA A 136 2.38 4.73 -23.76
N SER A 137 2.82 4.32 -22.57
CA SER A 137 2.67 2.95 -22.09
C SER A 137 1.20 2.56 -21.86
N GLU A 138 0.94 1.26 -21.96
CA GLU A 138 -0.39 0.70 -21.67
C GLU A 138 -0.80 0.98 -20.21
N GLU A 139 0.13 0.89 -19.27
CA GLU A 139 -0.12 1.21 -17.85
C GLU A 139 -0.54 2.67 -17.65
N ALA A 140 0.17 3.63 -18.27
CA ALA A 140 -0.19 5.05 -18.21
C ALA A 140 -1.61 5.28 -18.76
N GLN A 141 -1.93 4.64 -19.88
CA GLN A 141 -3.25 4.72 -20.48
C GLN A 141 -4.34 4.12 -19.58
N GLU A 142 -4.12 2.94 -19.01
CA GLU A 142 -5.07 2.27 -18.12
C GLU A 142 -5.37 3.09 -16.86
N LEU A 143 -4.34 3.58 -16.18
CA LEU A 143 -4.50 4.40 -14.98
C LEU A 143 -5.18 5.74 -15.30
N SER A 144 -4.85 6.35 -16.44
CA SER A 144 -5.48 7.61 -16.87
C SER A 144 -6.96 7.43 -17.19
N LEU A 145 -7.32 6.36 -17.91
CA LEU A 145 -8.71 6.05 -18.21
C LEU A 145 -9.51 5.75 -16.94
N ARG A 146 -8.89 5.04 -15.98
CA ARG A 146 -9.50 4.79 -14.67
C ARG A 146 -9.75 6.11 -13.93
N ALA A 147 -8.78 7.01 -13.86
CA ALA A 147 -8.93 8.30 -13.19
C ALA A 147 -10.04 9.15 -13.82
N VAL A 148 -10.05 9.29 -15.15
CA VAL A 148 -11.09 10.04 -15.86
C VAL A 148 -12.48 9.43 -15.61
N LYS A 149 -12.59 8.10 -15.59
CA LYS A 149 -13.85 7.42 -15.28
C LYS A 149 -14.31 7.68 -13.85
N GLU A 150 -13.42 7.60 -12.87
CA GLU A 150 -13.74 7.87 -11.47
C GLU A 150 -14.17 9.34 -11.28
N ALA A 151 -13.47 10.29 -11.89
CA ALA A 151 -13.80 11.71 -11.87
C ALA A 151 -15.20 11.99 -12.46
N LEU A 152 -15.53 11.41 -13.63
CA LEU A 152 -16.81 11.63 -14.30
C LEU A 152 -18.00 10.97 -13.60
N LEU A 153 -17.77 9.85 -12.91
CA LEU A 153 -18.83 9.13 -12.18
C LEU A 153 -19.02 9.66 -10.76
N SER A 154 -18.07 10.43 -10.25
CA SER A 154 -18.16 11.03 -8.92
C SER A 154 -19.25 12.10 -8.88
N PRO A 155 -20.23 12.00 -7.95
CA PRO A 155 -21.26 13.01 -7.79
C PRO A 155 -20.73 14.31 -7.16
N THR A 156 -19.51 14.30 -6.62
CA THR A 156 -18.89 15.41 -5.90
C THR A 156 -17.73 16.05 -6.63
N HIS A 157 -17.21 15.42 -7.69
CA HIS A 157 -16.13 15.97 -8.51
C HIS A 157 -16.69 16.81 -9.66
N LEU A 158 -16.67 18.14 -9.48
CA LEU A 158 -17.28 19.10 -10.40
C LEU A 158 -16.26 19.98 -11.16
N LEU A 159 -14.99 19.94 -10.76
CA LEU A 159 -13.92 20.78 -11.28
C LEU A 159 -12.76 19.87 -11.73
N PHE A 160 -12.43 19.91 -13.02
CA PHE A 160 -11.42 19.06 -13.66
C PHE A 160 -10.11 19.84 -13.89
N THR A 161 -9.51 20.36 -12.81
CA THR A 161 -8.28 21.19 -12.86
C THR A 161 -7.05 20.51 -12.24
N ASP A 162 -7.24 19.26 -11.83
CA ASP A 162 -6.35 18.39 -11.07
C ASP A 162 -5.24 17.72 -11.90
#